data_AF-A0A8T5MJG9-F1
#
_entry.id   AF-A0A8T5MJG9-F1
#
_cell.length_a   1.000
_cell.length_b   1.000
_cell.length_c   1.000
_cell.angle_alpha   90.00
_cell.angle_beta   90.00
_cell.angle_gamma   90.00
#
_symmetry.space_group_name_H-M   'P 1'
#
loop_
_entity.id
_entity.type
_entity.pdbx_description
1 polymer ?
#
loop_
_entity_poly.entity_id
_entity_poly.type
_entity_poly.pdbx_seq_one_letter_code
_entity_poly.pdbx_strand_id
1 'polypeptide(L)'
;MDSKTSGLITKKDIKEILIKHYNKTHGGALLDRELVVLSPDKNSGSDCYFFSLAGTPPKGYGIFIPEKRVLCLYDADGKRFKEYYLDKGISDL
;
A
#
# COMPACT_ATOMS: atom_id res chain seq x y z
N MET A 1 -11.12 8.79 -14.85
CA MET A 1 -10.59 7.90 -13.79
C MET A 1 -9.75 6.86 -14.50
N ASP A 2 -8.45 7.09 -14.58
CA ASP A 2 -7.55 6.21 -15.33
C ASP A 2 -7.16 5.02 -14.44
N SER A 3 -7.93 3.93 -14.52
CA SER A 3 -7.48 2.62 -14.02
C SER A 3 -6.32 2.16 -14.90
N LYS A 4 -5.10 2.57 -14.54
CA LYS A 4 -3.90 1.97 -15.11
C LYS A 4 -3.79 0.54 -14.58
N THR A 5 -4.06 -0.42 -15.45
CA THR A 5 -3.59 -1.80 -15.32
C THR A 5 -2.06 -1.74 -15.26
N SER A 6 -1.49 -1.62 -14.06
CA SER A 6 -0.06 -1.80 -13.89
C SER A 6 0.18 -3.29 -13.70
N GLY A 7 1.09 -3.85 -14.49
CA GLY A 7 1.61 -5.19 -14.27
C GLY A 7 2.15 -5.39 -12.86
N LEU A 8 2.69 -6.59 -12.64
CA LEU A 8 3.31 -7.07 -11.39
C LEU A 8 3.71 -5.93 -10.43
N ILE A 9 3.02 -5.83 -9.29
CA ILE A 9 3.41 -4.91 -8.21
C ILE A 9 4.13 -5.72 -7.13
N THR A 10 5.14 -5.12 -6.52
CA THR A 10 5.90 -5.70 -5.39
C THR A 10 5.69 -4.89 -4.12
N LYS A 11 6.08 -5.44 -2.96
CA LYS A 11 6.16 -4.69 -1.69
C LYS A 11 7.06 -3.46 -1.82
N LYS A 12 8.16 -3.57 -2.57
CA LYS A 12 9.08 -2.46 -2.83
C LYS A 12 8.37 -1.32 -3.58
N ASP A 13 7.60 -1.64 -4.61
CA ASP A 13 6.85 -0.63 -5.36
C ASP A 13 5.83 0.08 -4.46
N ILE A 14 5.13 -0.67 -3.60
CA ILE A 14 4.19 -0.10 -2.63
C ILE A 14 4.90 0.88 -1.69
N LYS A 15 6.05 0.48 -1.12
CA LYS A 15 6.89 1.37 -0.28
C LYS A 15 7.26 2.65 -1.03
N GLU A 16 7.75 2.54 -2.26
CA GLU A 16 8.17 3.69 -3.08
C GLU A 16 7.00 4.62 -3.42
N ILE A 17 5.84 4.08 -3.75
CA ILE A 17 4.63 4.87 -4.03
C ILE A 17 4.20 5.66 -2.80
N LEU A 18 4.17 5.02 -1.63
CA LEU A 18 3.79 5.66 -0.36
C LEU A 18 4.79 6.77 0.01
N ILE A 19 6.10 6.51 -0.06
CA ILE A 19 7.15 7.49 0.25
C ILE A 19 7.04 8.69 -0.69
N LYS A 20 6.89 8.43 -1.99
CA LYS A 20 6.76 9.47 -3.01
C LYS A 20 5.53 10.34 -2.77
N HIS A 21 4.39 9.72 -2.42
CA HIS A 21 3.18 10.47 -2.12
C HIS A 21 3.37 11.35 -0.88
N TYR A 22 3.90 10.78 0.21
CA TYR A 22 4.13 11.52 1.45
C TYR A 22 5.08 12.71 1.25
N ASN A 23 6.23 12.50 0.61
CA ASN A 23 7.21 13.57 0.38
C ASN A 23 6.61 14.70 -0.45
N LYS A 24 5.76 14.37 -1.43
CA LYS A 24 5.04 15.36 -2.24
C LYS A 24 4.01 16.15 -1.41
N THR A 25 3.29 15.49 -0.50
CA THR A 25 2.17 16.11 0.23
C THR A 25 2.62 16.87 1.48
N HIS A 26 3.72 16.46 2.14
CA HIS A 26 4.15 17.04 3.42
C HIS A 26 5.54 17.68 3.38
N GLY A 27 6.20 17.73 2.22
CA GLY A 27 7.44 18.49 2.03
C GLY A 27 8.66 17.99 2.84
N GLY A 28 8.56 16.83 3.49
CA GLY A 28 9.64 16.22 4.25
C GLY A 28 10.44 15.25 3.40
N ALA A 29 11.76 15.23 3.56
CA ALA A 29 12.59 14.13 3.07
C ALA A 29 12.42 12.93 4.02
N LEU A 30 11.46 12.03 3.75
CA LEU A 30 11.48 10.72 4.39
C LEU A 30 12.65 9.92 3.83
N LEU A 31 13.76 9.92 4.56
CA LEU A 31 14.88 9.04 4.31
C LEU A 31 14.63 7.75 5.12
N ASP A 32 14.18 6.73 4.40
CA ASP A 32 14.18 5.34 4.83
C ASP A 32 13.23 4.92 5.98
N ARG A 33 11.92 4.91 5.68
CA ARG A 33 10.95 4.19 6.53
C ARG A 33 10.82 2.74 6.08
N GLU A 34 10.80 1.83 7.04
CA GLU A 34 10.46 0.43 6.79
C GLU A 34 8.99 0.31 6.33
N LEU A 35 8.72 -0.64 5.43
CA LEU A 35 7.37 -1.05 5.10
C LEU A 35 7.00 -2.24 5.98
N VAL A 36 6.15 -2.02 6.96
CA VAL A 36 5.59 -3.09 7.78
C VAL A 36 4.46 -3.76 7.01
N VAL A 37 4.46 -5.08 6.93
CA VAL A 37 3.42 -5.88 6.29
C VAL A 37 2.75 -6.77 7.32
N LEU A 38 1.44 -6.66 7.44
CA LEU A 38 0.62 -7.53 8.26
C LEU A 38 -0.16 -8.45 7.32
N SER A 39 0.11 -9.76 7.43
CA SER A 39 -0.62 -10.78 6.71
C SER A 39 -1.95 -11.09 7.40
N PRO A 40 -2.95 -11.57 6.64
CA PRO A 40 -4.22 -11.98 7.22
C PRO A 40 -4.04 -13.06 8.29
N ASP A 41 -4.79 -12.94 9.39
CA ASP A 41 -4.90 -14.02 10.38
C ASP A 41 -5.85 -15.08 9.83
N LYS A 42 -5.35 -16.31 9.72
CA LYS A 42 -6.09 -17.49 9.25
C LYS A 42 -7.40 -17.73 10.01
N ASN A 43 -7.50 -17.24 11.26
CA ASN A 43 -8.69 -17.41 12.10
C ASN A 43 -9.69 -16.26 11.99
N SER A 44 -9.32 -15.14 11.37
CA SER A 44 -10.12 -13.91 11.37
C SER A 44 -11.19 -13.86 10.28
N GLY A 45 -11.14 -14.76 9.29
CA GLY A 45 -11.98 -14.72 8.09
C GLY A 45 -11.71 -13.51 7.18
N SER A 46 -10.74 -12.66 7.51
CA SER A 46 -10.27 -11.57 6.63
C SER A 46 -9.01 -12.01 5.91
N ASP A 47 -9.04 -12.03 4.57
CA ASP A 47 -7.89 -12.38 3.73
C ASP A 47 -7.10 -11.13 3.27
N CYS A 48 -7.18 -10.03 4.01
CA CYS A 48 -6.57 -8.76 3.60
C CYS A 48 -5.12 -8.63 4.09
N TYR A 49 -4.26 -8.09 3.24
CA TYR A 49 -2.90 -7.69 3.61
C TYR A 49 -2.86 -6.19 3.88
N PHE A 50 -2.25 -5.79 4.99
CA PHE A 50 -2.01 -4.40 5.32
C PHE A 50 -0.54 -4.06 5.14
N PHE A 51 -0.26 -2.95 4.47
CA PHE A 51 1.07 -2.38 4.30
C PHE A 51 1.11 -1.02 4.99
N SER A 52 2.12 -0.71 5.78
CA SER A 52 2.21 0.61 6.42
C SER A 52 3.65 1.10 6.45
N LEU A 53 3.86 2.37 6.09
CA LEU A 53 5.14 3.02 6.33
C LEU A 53 5.32 3.28 7.83
N ALA A 54 6.37 2.70 8.41
CA ALA A 54 6.66 2.79 9.83
C ALA A 54 6.66 4.23 10.34
N GLY A 55 5.96 4.47 11.45
CA GLY A 55 5.77 5.78 12.08
C GLY A 55 4.41 5.88 12.76
N THR A 56 4.25 6.83 13.69
CA THR A 56 2.97 7.12 14.34
C THR A 56 2.56 8.58 14.06
N PRO A 57 1.37 8.84 13.48
CA PRO A 57 0.61 7.88 12.67
C PRO A 57 1.45 7.37 11.48
N PRO A 58 1.09 6.23 10.86
CA PRO A 58 1.77 5.72 9.67
C PRO A 58 1.85 6.78 8.58
N LYS A 59 2.97 6.85 7.87
CA LYS A 59 3.20 7.91 6.86
C LYS A 59 2.56 7.60 5.51
N GLY A 60 1.47 6.84 5.56
CA GLY A 60 0.81 6.21 4.42
C GLY A 60 0.72 4.69 4.61
N TYR A 61 -0.35 4.11 4.08
CA TYR A 61 -0.62 2.69 4.19
C TYR A 61 -1.38 2.16 2.97
N GLY A 62 -1.37 0.84 2.79
CA GLY A 62 -2.06 0.14 1.74
C GLY A 62 -2.87 -1.02 2.28
N ILE A 63 -3.97 -1.34 1.60
CA ILE A 63 -4.80 -2.51 1.89
C ILE A 63 -4.95 -3.28 0.58
N PHE A 64 -4.48 -4.52 0.57
CA PHE A 64 -4.68 -5.43 -0.55
C PHE A 64 -5.72 -6.49 -0.19
N ILE A 65 -6.69 -6.65 -1.08
CA ILE A 65 -7.77 -7.64 -0.98
C ILE A 65 -7.53 -8.67 -2.10
N PRO A 66 -6.92 -9.83 -1.81
CA PRO A 66 -6.54 -10.83 -2.80
C PRO A 66 -7.71 -11.32 -3.64
N GLU A 67 -8.84 -11.63 -3.01
CA GLU A 67 -10.06 -12.11 -3.68
C GLU A 67 -10.57 -11.13 -4.75
N LYS A 68 -10.44 -9.82 -4.48
CA LYS A 68 -10.85 -8.76 -5.40
C LYS A 68 -9.73 -8.32 -6.33
N ARG A 69 -8.49 -8.75 -6.05
CA ARG A 69 -7.27 -8.27 -6.72
C ARG A 69 -7.14 -6.75 -6.70
N VAL A 70 -7.60 -6.12 -5.62
CA VAL A 70 -7.59 -4.66 -5.46
C VAL A 70 -6.59 -4.27 -4.39
N LEU A 71 -5.71 -3.33 -4.74
CA LEU A 71 -4.84 -2.63 -3.80
C LEU A 71 -5.29 -1.17 -3.70
N CYS A 72 -5.69 -0.75 -2.51
CA CYS A 72 -6.01 0.64 -2.19
C CYS A 72 -4.85 1.25 -1.38
N LEU A 73 -4.39 2.45 -1.76
CA LEU A 73 -3.36 3.20 -1.03
C LEU A 73 -3.94 4.49 -0.44
N TYR A 74 -3.54 4.75 0.79
CA TYR A 74 -4.02 5.83 1.65
C TYR A 74 -2.83 6.64 2.16
N ASP A 75 -3.03 7.95 2.28
CA ASP A 75 -2.04 8.86 2.86
C ASP A 75 -2.05 8.81 4.40
N ALA A 76 -1.23 9.65 5.03
CA ALA A 76 -1.11 9.71 6.49
C ALA A 76 -2.39 10.23 7.19
N ASP A 77 -3.26 10.90 6.44
CA ASP A 77 -4.54 11.44 6.92
C ASP A 77 -5.70 10.45 6.69
N GLY A 78 -5.41 9.25 6.15
CA GLY A 78 -6.40 8.22 5.87
C GLY A 78 -7.20 8.46 4.58
N LYS A 79 -6.78 9.41 3.73
CA LYS A 79 -7.43 9.66 2.45
C LYS A 79 -6.86 8.74 1.38
N ARG A 80 -7.75 8.03 0.68
CA ARG A 80 -7.37 7.19 -0.47
C ARG A 80 -6.89 8.07 -1.62
N PHE A 81 -5.65 7.87 -2.06
CA PHE A 81 -5.07 8.63 -3.16
C PHE A 81 -4.79 7.79 -4.41
N LYS A 82 -4.82 6.45 -4.28
CA LYS A 82 -4.56 5.53 -5.40
C LYS A 82 -5.30 4.21 -5.20
N GLU A 83 -5.71 3.61 -6.32
CA GLU A 83 -6.31 2.29 -6.40
C GLU A 83 -5.70 1.56 -7.60
N TYR A 84 -5.43 0.27 -7.44
CA TYR A 84 -4.90 -0.62 -8.47
C TYR A 84 -5.75 -1.88 -8.56
N TYR A 85 -6.03 -2.30 -9.79
CA TYR A 85 -6.60 -3.61 -10.12
C TYR A 85 -5.48 -4.48 -10.66
N LEU A 86 -5.12 -5.53 -9.93
CA LEU A 86 -3.89 -6.30 -10.11
C LEU A 86 -4.19 -7.68 -10.68
N ASP A 87 -4.10 -7.86 -11.99
CA ASP A 87 -4.42 -9.14 -12.65
C ASP A 87 -3.67 -10.34 -12.05
N LYS A 88 -2.45 -10.12 -11.54
CA LYS A 88 -1.55 -11.13 -10.96
C LYS A 88 -1.33 -10.97 -9.44
N GLY A 89 -2.06 -10.08 -8.77
CA GLY A 89 -1.86 -9.76 -7.35
C GLY A 89 -0.52 -9.06 -7.07
N ILE A 90 -0.02 -9.21 -5.84
CA ILE A 90 1.30 -8.71 -5.42
C ILE A 90 2.29 -9.89 -5.46
N SER A 91 3.37 -9.72 -6.20
CA SER A 91 4.23 -10.85 -6.62
C SER A 91 5.14 -11.44 -5.55
N ASP A 92 5.45 -10.68 -4.50
CA ASP A 92 6.34 -11.05 -3.40
C ASP A 92 5.61 -11.04 -2.04
N LEU A 93 4.28 -11.27 -2.06
CA LEU A 93 3.48 -11.51 -0.86
C LEU A 93 3.75 -12.87 -0.24
#